data_AF-A0A344U0P2-F1
#
_entry.id   AF-A0A344U0P2-F1
#
_cell.length_a   1.000
_cell.length_b   1.000
_cell.length_c   1.000
_cell.angle_alpha   90.00
_cell.angle_beta   90.00
_cell.angle_gamma   90.00
#
_symmetry.space_group_name_H-M   'P 1'
#
loop_
_entity.id
_entity.type
_entity.pdbx_description
1 polymer ?
#
loop_
_entity_poly.entity_id
_entity_poly.type
_entity_poly.pdbx_seq_one_letter_code
_entity_poly.pdbx_strand_id
1 'polypeptide(L)'
;MVKIEANWLSRAFLSLRRGASAEAREAALELRPYTERPGQRVPVPGPTLLRAGLALQDEARRAAVPHRRDSLRQEADVLIGAQQRTEPPPRGAAPAG
;
A
#
# COMPACT_ATOMS: atom_id res chain seq x y z
N MET A 1 6.15 6.61 11.30
CA MET A 1 6.78 6.13 10.04
C MET A 1 6.78 4.62 10.04
N VAL A 2 6.42 3.98 8.94
CA VAL A 2 6.31 2.52 8.77
C VAL A 2 7.49 2.03 7.94
N LYS A 3 8.16 0.95 8.37
CA LYS A 3 9.27 0.35 7.61
C LYS A 3 8.79 -0.83 6.76
N ILE A 4 8.84 -0.66 5.45
CA ILE A 4 8.39 -1.67 4.47
C ILE A 4 9.47 -1.90 3.40
N GLU A 5 9.55 -3.12 2.88
CA GLU A 5 10.50 -3.46 1.80
C GLU A 5 10.23 -2.61 0.56
N ALA A 6 11.27 -1.99 0.02
CA ALA A 6 11.19 -1.16 -1.18
C ALA A 6 10.68 -1.90 -2.41
N ASN A 7 10.84 -3.23 -2.46
CA ASN A 7 10.32 -4.03 -3.57
C ASN A 7 8.78 -3.97 -3.62
N TRP A 8 8.11 -4.00 -2.46
CA TRP A 8 6.66 -3.84 -2.40
C TRP A 8 6.22 -2.45 -2.84
N LEU A 9 6.98 -1.41 -2.45
CA LEU A 9 6.73 -0.03 -2.89
C LEU A 9 6.90 0.13 -4.40
N SER A 10 7.93 -0.49 -4.97
CA SER A 10 8.22 -0.44 -6.41
C SER A 10 7.13 -1.13 -7.21
N ARG A 11 6.68 -2.31 -6.75
CA ARG A 11 5.55 -3.02 -7.36
C ARG A 11 4.27 -2.19 -7.31
N ALA A 12 3.91 -1.71 -6.13
CA ALA A 12 2.72 -0.87 -5.93
C ALA A 12 2.76 0.39 -6.81
N PHE A 13 3.91 1.08 -6.85
CA PHE A 13 4.10 2.24 -7.72
C PHE A 13 3.86 1.91 -9.19
N LEU A 14 4.44 0.81 -9.70
CA LEU A 14 4.26 0.40 -11.09
C LEU A 14 2.81 0.00 -11.39
N SER A 15 2.15 -0.71 -10.47
CA SER A 15 0.74 -1.08 -10.56
C SER A 15 -0.18 0.13 -10.61
N LEU A 16 0.02 1.09 -9.70
CA LEU A 16 -0.75 2.33 -9.61
C LEU A 16 -0.50 3.27 -10.79
N ARG A 17 0.75 3.37 -11.26
CA ARG A 17 1.10 4.13 -12.47
C ARG A 17 0.42 3.60 -13.73
N ARG A 18 0.14 2.28 -13.77
CA ARG A 18 -0.63 1.61 -14.85
C ARG A 18 -2.13 1.58 -14.57
N GLY A 19 -2.57 2.13 -13.44
CA GLY A 19 -3.97 2.25 -13.05
C GLY A 19 -4.72 3.24 -13.92
N ALA A 20 -6.04 3.08 -13.99
CA ALA A 20 -6.90 3.92 -14.81
C ALA A 20 -7.48 5.12 -14.04
N SER A 21 -7.55 5.03 -12.70
CA SER A 21 -8.15 6.06 -11.85
C SER A 21 -7.21 7.24 -11.55
N ALA A 22 -7.80 8.39 -11.20
CA ALA A 22 -7.06 9.58 -10.78
C ALA A 22 -6.36 9.32 -9.44
N GLU A 23 -7.07 8.65 -8.53
CA GLU A 23 -6.60 8.24 -7.22
C GLU A 23 -5.37 7.32 -7.32
N ALA A 24 -5.35 6.40 -8.29
CA ALA A 24 -4.17 5.59 -8.54
C ALA A 24 -2.96 6.41 -9.02
N ARG A 25 -3.18 7.41 -9.87
CA ARG A 25 -2.10 8.29 -10.34
C ARG A 25 -1.55 9.15 -9.21
N GLU A 26 -2.40 9.73 -8.38
CA GLU A 26 -2.00 10.50 -7.20
C GLU A 26 -1.22 9.63 -6.21
N ALA A 27 -1.71 8.43 -5.90
CA ALA A 27 -1.01 7.50 -5.03
C ALA A 27 0.35 7.06 -5.60
N ALA A 28 0.48 6.91 -6.92
CA ALA A 28 1.77 6.64 -7.56
C ALA A 28 2.76 7.80 -7.39
N LEU A 29 2.29 9.06 -7.48
CA LEU A 29 3.13 10.24 -7.23
C LEU A 29 3.60 10.30 -5.78
N GLU A 30 2.71 10.00 -4.82
CA GLU A 30 3.08 9.92 -3.40
C GLU A 30 4.12 8.83 -3.12
N LEU A 31 4.02 7.67 -3.79
CA LEU A 31 4.93 6.55 -3.57
C LEU A 31 6.31 6.72 -4.23
N ARG A 32 6.38 7.49 -5.34
CA ARG A 32 7.59 7.62 -6.17
C ARG A 32 8.89 7.84 -5.37
N PRO A 33 8.96 8.75 -4.38
CA PRO A 33 10.21 9.02 -3.64
C PRO A 33 10.75 7.83 -2.85
N TYR A 34 9.91 6.81 -2.59
CA TYR A 34 10.27 5.66 -1.75
C TYR A 34 10.64 4.41 -2.55
N THR A 35 10.66 4.50 -3.89
CA THR A 35 10.91 3.37 -4.80
C THR A 35 12.38 3.17 -5.18
N GLU A 36 13.26 4.11 -4.80
CA GLU A 36 14.64 4.19 -5.32
C GLU A 36 15.66 3.26 -4.63
N ARG A 37 15.26 2.53 -3.57
CA ARG A 37 16.18 1.72 -2.74
C ARG A 37 15.85 0.23 -2.72
N PRO A 38 16.03 -0.49 -3.84
CA PRO A 38 15.73 -1.93 -3.90
C PRO A 38 16.50 -2.71 -2.84
N GLY A 39 15.84 -3.70 -2.23
CA GLY A 39 16.43 -4.58 -1.20
C GLY A 39 16.57 -3.97 0.20
N GLN A 40 16.05 -2.76 0.44
CA GLN A 40 16.05 -2.12 1.75
C GLN A 40 14.63 -1.87 2.27
N ARG A 41 14.49 -1.83 3.60
CA ARG A 41 13.28 -1.34 4.25
C ARG A 41 13.32 0.19 4.32
N VAL A 42 12.38 0.83 3.64
CA VAL A 42 12.29 2.29 3.55
C VAL A 42 11.25 2.79 4.54
N PRO A 43 11.53 3.86 5.31
CA PRO A 43 10.53 4.49 6.16
C PRO A 43 9.55 5.30 5.30
N VAL A 44 8.27 4.96 5.36
CA VAL A 44 7.19 5.62 4.62
C VAL A 44 6.15 6.17 5.61
N PRO A 45 5.52 7.33 5.35
CA PRO A 45 4.38 7.78 6.12
C PRO A 45 3.24 6.77 6.08
N GLY A 46 2.67 6.43 7.24
CA GLY A 46 1.54 5.50 7.35
C GLY A 46 0.34 5.91 6.45
N PRO A 47 -0.08 7.19 6.45
CA PRO A 47 -1.15 7.66 5.57
C PRO A 47 -0.89 7.42 4.08
N THR A 48 0.37 7.58 3.63
CA THR A 48 0.75 7.31 2.23
C THR A 48 0.60 5.83 1.89
N LEU A 49 1.02 4.92 2.77
CA LEU A 49 0.81 3.49 2.58
C LEU A 49 -0.67 3.13 2.54
N LEU A 50 -1.48 3.73 3.42
CA LEU A 50 -2.92 3.48 3.47
C LEU A 50 -3.61 3.95 2.18
N ARG A 51 -3.35 5.20 1.73
CA ARG A 51 -3.92 5.73 0.48
C ARG A 51 -3.52 4.89 -0.73
N ALA A 52 -2.25 4.50 -0.83
CA ALA A 52 -1.77 3.63 -1.90
C ALA A 52 -2.43 2.25 -1.87
N GLY A 53 -2.60 1.66 -0.69
CA GLY A 53 -3.29 0.37 -0.51
C GLY A 53 -4.75 0.45 -0.94
N LEU A 54 -5.48 1.50 -0.54
CA LEU A 54 -6.87 1.72 -0.93
C LEU A 54 -7.01 1.91 -2.46
N ALA A 55 -6.14 2.71 -3.06
CA ALA A 55 -6.13 2.91 -4.51
C ALA A 55 -5.88 1.59 -5.28
N LEU A 56 -4.99 0.73 -4.78
CA LEU A 56 -4.78 -0.61 -5.35
C LEU A 56 -6.02 -1.51 -5.21
N GLN A 57 -6.75 -1.45 -4.10
CA GLN A 57 -8.01 -2.20 -3.96
C GLN A 57 -9.07 -1.72 -4.95
N ASP A 58 -9.18 -0.41 -5.19
CA ASP A 58 -10.09 0.15 -6.17
C ASP A 58 -9.73 -0.26 -7.60
N GLU A 59 -8.44 -0.24 -7.95
CA GLU A 59 -7.96 -0.78 -9.23
C GLU A 59 -8.23 -2.29 -9.36
N ALA A 60 -8.07 -3.05 -8.27
CA ALA A 60 -8.37 -4.48 -8.26
C ALA A 60 -9.86 -4.77 -8.50
N ARG A 61 -10.75 -3.94 -7.93
CA ARG A 61 -12.21 -4.05 -8.16
C ARG A 61 -12.57 -3.79 -9.63
N ARG A 62 -11.84 -2.90 -10.31
CA ARG A 62 -12.04 -2.56 -11.73
C ARG A 62 -11.35 -3.53 -12.69
N ALA A 63 -10.36 -4.29 -12.24
CA ALA A 63 -9.59 -5.20 -13.07
C ALA A 63 -10.42 -6.42 -13.53
N ALA A 64 -10.64 -6.53 -14.85
CA ALA A 64 -11.33 -7.66 -15.46
C ALA A 64 -10.48 -8.95 -15.47
N VAL A 65 -9.16 -8.83 -15.53
CA VAL A 65 -8.23 -9.96 -15.61
C VAL A 65 -7.97 -10.53 -14.21
N PRO A 66 -8.28 -11.81 -13.92
CA PRO A 66 -8.15 -12.40 -12.59
C PRO A 66 -6.74 -12.29 -12.00
N HIS A 67 -5.71 -12.67 -12.77
CA HIS A 67 -4.33 -12.59 -12.29
C HIS A 67 -3.93 -11.15 -11.92
N ARG A 68 -4.35 -10.16 -12.72
CA ARG A 68 -4.06 -8.75 -12.44
C ARG A 68 -4.75 -8.31 -11.15
N ARG A 69 -6.03 -8.67 -10.97
CA ARG A 69 -6.81 -8.37 -9.76
C ARG A 69 -6.15 -8.96 -8.51
N ASP A 70 -5.70 -10.22 -8.58
CA ASP A 70 -5.10 -10.88 -7.42
C ASP A 70 -3.73 -10.27 -7.06
N SER A 71 -2.95 -9.88 -8.07
CA SER A 71 -1.68 -9.16 -7.85
C SER A 71 -1.90 -7.80 -7.18
N LEU A 72 -2.90 -7.03 -7.63
CA LEU A 72 -3.27 -5.75 -7.03
C LEU A 72 -3.76 -5.89 -5.59
N ARG A 73 -4.56 -6.92 -5.30
CA ARG A 73 -5.02 -7.24 -3.94
C ARG A 73 -3.86 -7.57 -3.02
N GLN A 74 -2.96 -8.45 -3.46
CA GLN A 74 -1.77 -8.81 -2.68
C GLN A 74 -0.93 -7.57 -2.33
N GLU A 75 -0.70 -6.69 -3.30
CA GLU A 75 0.06 -5.45 -3.06
C GLU A 75 -0.65 -4.53 -2.07
N ALA A 76 -1.98 -4.40 -2.18
CA ALA A 76 -2.79 -3.64 -1.23
C ALA A 76 -2.71 -4.19 0.19
N ASP A 77 -2.86 -5.51 0.36
CA ASP A 77 -2.85 -6.16 1.66
C ASP A 77 -1.52 -5.99 2.38
N VAL A 78 -0.41 -6.02 1.64
CA VAL A 78 0.93 -5.78 2.19
C VAL A 78 1.07 -4.34 2.69
N LEU A 79 0.61 -3.34 1.94
CA LEU A 79 0.70 -1.93 2.32
C LEU A 79 -0.19 -1.61 3.53
N ILE A 80 -1.44 -2.04 3.51
CA ILE A 80 -2.41 -1.82 4.59
C ILE A 80 -1.97 -2.56 5.84
N GLY A 81 -1.57 -3.83 5.71
CA GLY A 81 -1.10 -4.63 6.83
C GLY A 81 0.18 -4.07 7.47
N ALA A 82 1.09 -3.49 6.68
CA ALA A 82 2.28 -2.82 7.21
C ALA A 82 1.92 -1.58 8.05
N GLN A 83 0.94 -0.80 7.58
CA GLN A 83 0.44 0.37 8.30
C GLN A 83 -0.23 -0.02 9.63
N GLN A 84 -1.11 -1.01 9.63
CA GLN A 84 -1.84 -1.47 10.82
C GLN A 84 -0.92 -2.04 11.91
N ARG A 85 0.16 -2.76 11.54
CA ARG A 85 1.13 -3.29 12.51
C ARG A 85 1.92 -2.21 13.25
N THR A 86 1.90 -0.99 12.74
CA THR A 86 2.65 0.14 13.31
C THR A 86 1.74 1.10 14.09
N GLU A 87 0.41 1.01 13.92
CA GLU A 87 -0.52 1.74 14.77
C GLU A 87 -0.70 1.00 16.10
N PRO A 88 -0.67 1.71 17.24
CA PRO A 88 -1.09 1.10 18.50
C PRO A 88 -2.55 0.64 18.37
N PRO A 89 -2.92 -0.50 18.98
CA PRO A 89 -4.31 -0.95 18.96
C PRO A 89 -5.23 0.16 19.48
N PRO A 90 -6.47 0.26 18.96
CA PRO A 90 -7.41 1.27 19.45
C PRO A 90 -7.55 1.14 20.96
N ARG A 91 -7.32 2.25 21.68
CA ARG A 91 -7.47 2.34 23.14
C ARG A 91 -8.92 2.03 23.50
N GLY A 92 -9.23 0.77 23.75
CA GLY A 92 -10.58 0.28 24.04
C GLY A 92 -10.64 -1.15 24.54
N ALA A 93 -9.61 -1.97 24.29
CA ALA A 93 -9.48 -3.28 24.94
C ALA A 93 -8.70 -3.13 26.26
N ALA A 94 -9.36 -2.57 27.29
CA ALA A 94 -8.90 -2.80 28.66
C ALA A 94 -9.14 -4.28 28.99
N PRO A 95 -8.17 -5.03 29.55
CA PRO A 95 -8.47 -6.33 30.12
C PRO A 95 -9.42 -6.12 31.29
N ALA A 96 -10.59 -6.76 31.23
CA ALA A 96 -11.46 -6.89 32.40
C ALA A 96 -10.66 -7.67 33.45
N GLY A 97 -10.43 -7.03 34.60
CA GLY A 97 -9.87 -7.66 35.79
C GLY A 97 -10.84 -8.62 36.45
#